data_AF-A0A925CDB0-F1
#
_entry.id   AF-A0A925CDB0-F1
#
_cell.length_a   1.000
_cell.length_b   1.000
_cell.length_c   1.000
_cell.angle_alpha   90.00
_cell.angle_beta   90.00
_cell.angle_gamma   90.00
#
_symmetry.space_group_name_H-M   'P 1'
#
loop_
_entity.id
_entity.type
_entity.pdbx_description
1 polymer ?
#
loop_
_entity_poly.entity_id
_entity_poly.type
_entity_poly.pdbx_seq_one_letter_code
_entity_poly.pdbx_strand_id
1 'polypeptide(L)'
;MIALTPEAAAQIAEFERFYVEMTRPQALRNLGHALAEASLIIVNAPERGLPAPRPYPELAVLELSWLKRGRYWIAYDASVPIIAGVFFETSAIPGRAG
;
A
#
# COMPACT_ATOMS: atom_id res chain seq x y z
N MET A 1 -0.52 1.19 14.07
CA MET A 1 -0.51 0.55 12.74
C MET A 1 -1.47 -0.63 12.80
N ILE A 2 -2.22 -0.90 11.75
CA ILE A 2 -3.11 -2.08 11.69
C ILE A 2 -2.32 -3.34 11.29
N ALA A 3 -2.98 -4.50 11.34
CA ALA A 3 -2.38 -5.74 10.90
C ALA A 3 -1.97 -5.67 9.41
N LEU A 4 -0.96 -6.47 9.06
CA LEU A 4 -0.47 -6.67 7.71
C LEU A 4 -0.68 -8.15 7.36
N THR A 5 -0.97 -8.46 6.10
CA THR A 5 -0.79 -9.83 5.63
C THR A 5 0.71 -10.18 5.64
N PRO A 6 1.07 -11.47 5.71
CA PRO A 6 2.47 -11.90 5.60
C PRO A 6 3.16 -11.37 4.34
N GLU A 7 2.44 -11.35 3.21
CA GLU A 7 2.92 -10.83 1.93
C GLU A 7 3.17 -9.32 1.98
N ALA A 8 2.25 -8.55 2.57
CA ALA A 8 2.42 -7.10 2.74
C ALA A 8 3.60 -6.78 3.66
N ALA A 9 3.78 -7.54 4.74
CA ALA A 9 4.90 -7.38 5.65
C ALA A 9 6.24 -7.66 4.95
N ALA A 10 6.32 -8.72 4.14
CA ALA A 10 7.49 -9.04 3.35
C ALA A 10 7.80 -7.94 2.31
N GLN A 11 6.77 -7.42 1.64
CA GLN A 11 6.91 -6.35 0.65
C GLN A 11 7.40 -5.04 1.29
N ILE A 12 6.86 -4.66 2.44
CA ILE A 12 7.31 -3.48 3.18
C ILE A 12 8.78 -3.64 3.58
N ALA A 13 9.17 -4.80 4.14
CA ALA A 13 10.55 -5.07 4.51
C ALA A 13 11.51 -5.00 3.30
N GLU A 14 11.07 -5.42 2.11
CA GLU A 14 11.82 -5.26 0.87
C GLU A 14 12.02 -3.79 0.50
N PHE A 15 10.98 -2.96 0.56
CA PHE A 15 11.11 -1.52 0.33
C PHE A 15 12.04 -0.85 1.33
N GLU A 16 11.94 -1.23 2.61
CA GLU A 16 12.80 -0.69 3.66
C GLU A 16 14.27 -1.00 3.38
N ARG A 17 14.59 -2.26 3.08
CA ARG A 17 15.95 -2.67 2.69
C ARG A 17 16.43 -1.91 1.46
N PHE A 18 15.62 -1.86 0.40
CA PHE A 18 15.95 -1.13 -0.82
C PHE A 18 16.27 0.35 -0.56
N TYR A 19 15.46 1.05 0.25
CA TYR A 19 15.70 2.46 0.55
C TYR A 19 16.92 2.68 1.46
N VAL A 20 17.23 1.74 2.36
CA VAL A 20 18.45 1.79 3.17
C VAL A 20 19.68 1.60 2.30
N GLU A 21 19.69 0.58 1.44
CA GLU A 21 20.80 0.30 0.51
C GLU A 21 21.04 1.47 -0.45
N MET A 22 19.97 2.07 -0.97
CA MET A 22 20.04 3.24 -1.84
C MET A 22 20.40 4.55 -1.11
N THR A 23 20.60 4.52 0.23
CA THR A 23 20.85 5.70 1.07
C THR A 23 19.78 6.79 0.87
N ARG A 24 18.50 6.38 0.83
CA ARG A 24 17.34 7.26 0.64
C ARG A 24 16.50 7.36 1.93
N PRO A 25 17.02 7.96 3.01
CA PRO A 25 16.31 8.01 4.30
C PRO A 25 14.98 8.76 4.22
N GLN A 26 14.86 9.75 3.32
CA GLN A 26 13.61 10.46 3.10
C GLN A 26 12.53 9.55 2.48
N ALA A 27 12.90 8.63 1.58
CA ALA A 27 11.94 7.71 0.97
C ALA A 27 11.39 6.71 2.00
N LEU A 28 12.25 6.23 2.90
CA LEU A 28 11.87 5.39 4.04
C LEU A 28 10.89 6.13 4.98
N ARG A 29 11.19 7.38 5.35
CA ARG A 29 10.27 8.21 6.15
C ARG A 29 8.92 8.40 5.46
N ASN A 30 8.94 8.69 4.16
CA ASN A 30 7.71 8.87 3.38
C ASN A 30 6.86 7.58 3.33
N LEU A 31 7.50 6.41 3.24
CA LEU A 31 6.81 5.12 3.31
C LEU A 31 6.14 4.94 4.68
N GLY A 32 6.88 5.17 5.77
CA GLY A 32 6.34 5.08 7.13
C GLY A 32 5.17 6.03 7.38
N HIS A 33 5.27 7.28 6.92
CA HIS A 33 4.17 8.25 7.00
C HIS A 33 2.94 7.80 6.21
N ALA A 34 3.11 7.31 4.98
CA ALA A 34 2.01 6.82 4.17
C ALA A 34 1.27 5.65 4.84
N LEU A 35 2.01 4.71 5.42
CA LEU A 35 1.45 3.56 6.15
C LEU A 35 0.73 3.98 7.44
N ALA A 36 1.28 4.94 8.18
CA ALA A 36 0.67 5.46 9.40
C ALA A 36 -0.66 6.19 9.10
N GLU A 37 -0.67 7.07 8.10
CA GLU A 37 -1.87 7.78 7.66
C GLU A 37 -2.94 6.81 7.17
N ALA A 38 -2.57 5.85 6.31
CA ALA A 38 -3.50 4.85 5.81
C ALA A 38 -4.06 4.00 6.95
N SER A 39 -3.23 3.54 7.88
CA SER A 39 -3.68 2.79 9.06
C SER A 39 -4.76 3.56 9.84
N LEU A 40 -4.53 4.86 10.10
CA LEU A 40 -5.51 5.69 10.80
C LEU A 40 -6.84 5.77 10.05
N ILE A 41 -6.80 5.92 8.72
CA ILE A 41 -8.02 5.99 7.92
C ILE A 41 -8.76 4.65 7.92
N ILE A 42 -8.04 3.56 7.73
CA ILE A 42 -8.63 2.21 7.64
C ILE A 42 -9.30 1.83 8.96
N VAL A 43 -8.71 2.17 10.11
CA VAL A 43 -9.33 1.93 11.43
C VAL A 43 -10.62 2.73 11.61
N ASN A 44 -10.62 3.99 11.21
CA ASN A 44 -11.72 4.90 11.54
C ASN A 44 -12.84 4.93 10.49
N ALA A 45 -12.52 4.59 9.24
CA ALA A 45 -13.44 4.69 8.11
C ALA A 45 -12.98 3.74 6.97
N PRO A 46 -13.04 2.41 7.19
CA PRO A 46 -12.57 1.41 6.23
C PRO A 46 -13.28 1.49 4.86
N GLU A 47 -14.50 2.02 4.81
CA GLU A 47 -15.30 2.22 3.60
C GLU A 47 -14.80 3.36 2.68
N ARG A 48 -13.84 4.18 3.12
CA ARG A 48 -13.31 5.32 2.34
C ARG A 48 -12.37 4.93 1.20
N GLY A 49 -12.05 3.65 1.06
CA GLY A 49 -11.19 3.16 0.00
C GLY A 49 -11.85 3.26 -1.37
N LEU A 50 -11.02 3.38 -2.39
CA LEU A 50 -11.46 3.19 -3.78
C LEU A 50 -11.54 1.69 -4.08
N PRO A 51 -12.43 1.25 -4.99
CA PRO A 51 -12.47 -0.15 -5.42
C PRO A 51 -11.24 -0.55 -6.23
N ALA A 52 -10.54 0.41 -6.84
CA ALA A 52 -9.29 0.21 -7.55
C ALA A 52 -8.50 1.53 -7.64
N PRO A 53 -7.17 1.49 -7.86
CA PRO A 53 -6.41 2.67 -8.25
C PRO A 53 -6.94 3.24 -9.56
N ARG A 54 -7.11 4.56 -9.65
CA ARG A 54 -7.65 5.20 -10.88
C ARG A 54 -6.91 4.83 -12.18
N PRO A 55 -5.57 4.71 -12.19
CA PRO A 55 -4.86 4.29 -13.40
C PRO A 55 -5.03 2.82 -13.76
N TYR A 56 -5.56 1.99 -12.84
CA TYR A 56 -5.63 0.53 -12.95
C TYR A 56 -7.01 0.01 -12.53
N PRO A 57 -8.10 0.38 -13.24
CA PRO A 57 -9.46 -0.03 -12.89
C PRO A 57 -9.67 -1.55 -12.92
N GLU A 58 -8.87 -2.29 -13.69
CA GLU A 58 -8.90 -3.74 -13.79
C GLU A 58 -8.68 -4.47 -12.45
N LEU A 59 -8.03 -3.80 -11.50
CA LEU A 59 -7.75 -4.37 -10.17
C LEU A 59 -8.97 -4.42 -9.25
N ALA A 60 -10.11 -3.88 -9.68
CA ALA A 60 -11.37 -4.03 -8.96
C ALA A 60 -11.77 -5.50 -8.76
N VAL A 61 -11.28 -6.40 -9.62
CA VAL A 61 -11.49 -7.86 -9.51
C VAL A 61 -10.90 -8.47 -8.23
N LEU A 62 -9.94 -7.79 -7.59
CA LEU A 62 -9.33 -8.27 -6.36
C LEU A 62 -10.22 -8.04 -5.12
N GLU A 63 -11.34 -7.31 -5.27
CA GLU A 63 -12.28 -6.99 -4.18
C GLU A 63 -11.64 -6.31 -2.96
N LEU A 64 -10.45 -5.72 -3.16
CA LEU A 64 -9.75 -4.93 -2.16
C LEU A 64 -10.14 -3.46 -2.23
N SER A 65 -9.95 -2.77 -1.11
CA SER A 65 -10.06 -1.32 -1.02
C SER A 65 -8.68 -0.67 -1.16
N TRP A 66 -8.65 0.53 -1.74
CA TRP A 66 -7.40 1.19 -2.13
C TRP A 66 -7.33 2.64 -1.64
N LEU A 67 -6.21 3.00 -1.01
CA LEU A 67 -5.88 4.38 -0.64
C LEU A 67 -4.61 4.85 -1.35
N LYS A 68 -4.60 6.09 -1.83
CA LYS A 68 -3.39 6.75 -2.33
C LYS A 68 -2.80 7.65 -1.25
N ARG A 69 -1.58 7.38 -0.76
CA ARG A 69 -0.88 8.25 0.19
C ARG A 69 0.53 8.55 -0.30
N GLY A 70 0.80 9.83 -0.55
CA GLY A 70 2.02 10.26 -1.23
C GLY A 70 2.17 9.56 -2.59
N ARG A 71 3.28 8.82 -2.74
CA ARG A 71 3.58 8.04 -3.95
C ARG A 71 3.19 6.56 -3.83
N TYR A 72 2.41 6.20 -2.81
CA TYR A 72 2.05 4.81 -2.55
C TYR A 72 0.56 4.58 -2.72
N TRP A 73 0.22 3.49 -3.39
CA TRP A 73 -1.08 2.85 -3.35
C TRP A 73 -1.05 1.79 -2.27
N ILE A 74 -2.03 1.81 -1.38
CA ILE A 74 -2.13 0.89 -0.25
C ILE A 74 -3.43 0.11 -0.44
N ALA A 75 -3.30 -1.19 -0.67
CA ALA A 75 -4.42 -2.12 -0.78
C ALA A 75 -4.71 -2.72 0.59
N TYR A 76 -5.99 -2.82 0.94
CA TYR A 76 -6.44 -3.35 2.22
C TYR A 76 -7.81 -4.00 2.08
N ASP A 77 -8.11 -4.92 3.00
CA ASP A 77 -9.45 -5.47 3.14
C ASP A 77 -10.25 -4.57 4.10
N ALA A 78 -11.39 -4.06 3.65
CA ALA A 78 -12.25 -3.19 4.46
C ALA A 78 -13.13 -3.97 5.44
N SER A 79 -13.41 -5.25 5.17
CA SER A 79 -14.20 -6.14 6.04
C SER A 79 -13.37 -6.62 7.23
N VAL A 80 -12.08 -6.85 7.00
CA VAL A 80 -11.10 -7.17 8.04
C VAL A 80 -9.97 -6.15 7.89
N PRO A 81 -9.99 -5.01 8.63
CA PRO A 81 -9.07 -3.88 8.43
C PRO A 81 -7.58 -4.27 8.56
N ILE A 82 -7.03 -4.80 7.47
CA ILE A 82 -5.69 -5.37 7.30
C ILE A 82 -5.10 -4.86 5.99
N ILE A 83 -3.84 -4.42 6.00
CA ILE A 83 -3.15 -4.02 4.78
C ILE A 83 -2.70 -5.29 4.05
N ALA A 84 -3.12 -5.40 2.80
CA ALA A 84 -2.84 -6.54 1.91
C ALA A 84 -1.68 -6.27 0.93
N GLY A 85 -1.33 -4.99 0.69
CA GLY A 85 -0.19 -4.66 -0.16
C GLY A 85 0.10 -3.17 -0.24
N VAL A 86 1.33 -2.85 -0.66
CA VAL A 86 1.83 -1.47 -0.81
C VAL A 86 2.54 -1.34 -2.14
N PHE A 87 2.15 -0.39 -2.97
CA PHE A 87 2.65 -0.29 -4.34
C PHE A 87 3.11 1.13 -4.62
N PHE A 88 4.25 1.29 -5.31
CA PHE A 88 4.69 2.61 -5.74
C PHE A 88 3.86 3.07 -6.95
N GLU A 89 3.53 4.35 -7.04
CA GLU A 89 2.69 4.87 -8.13
C GLU A 89 3.31 4.68 -9.51
N THR A 90 4.64 4.80 -9.62
CA THR A 90 5.37 4.73 -10.90
C THR A 90 6.11 3.41 -11.12
N SER A 91 6.23 2.56 -10.10
CA SER A 91 6.81 1.23 -10.22
C SER A 91 5.62 0.30 -10.29
N ALA A 92 5.34 -0.24 -11.47
CA ALA A 92 4.19 -1.07 -11.77
C ALA A 92 3.73 -1.91 -10.56
N ILE A 93 2.41 -1.94 -10.33
CA ILE A 93 1.80 -2.91 -9.43
C ILE A 93 2.33 -4.29 -9.86
N PRO A 94 3.07 -5.02 -9.00
CA PRO A 94 3.64 -6.32 -9.33
C PRO A 94 2.52 -7.23 -9.86
N GLY A 95 2.65 -7.67 -11.11
CA GLY A 95 1.58 -8.35 -11.84
C GLY A 95 1.54 -8.07 -13.35
N ARG A 96 2.36 -7.15 -13.87
CA ARG A 96 2.50 -6.91 -15.32
C ARG A 96 3.79 -7.51 -15.86
N ALA A 97 3.73 -8.77 -16.31
CA ALA A 97 4.46 -9.15 -17.52
C ALA A 97 3.85 -8.38 -18.70
N GLY A 98 4.68 -8.06 -19.70
CA GLY A 98 4.28 -7.30 -20.89
C GLY A 98 3.09 -7.87 -21.66
#